data_AF-A0A9D8H9J8-F1
#
_entry.id   AF-A0A9D8H9J8-F1
#
_cell.length_a   1.000
_cell.length_b   1.000
_cell.length_c   1.000
_cell.angle_alpha   90.00
_cell.angle_beta   90.00
_cell.angle_gamma   90.00
#
_symmetry.space_group_name_H-M   'P 1'
#
loop_
_entity.id
_entity.type
_entity.pdbx_description
1 polymer ?
#
loop_
_entity_poly.entity_id
_entity_poly.type
_entity_poly.pdbx_seq_one_letter_code
_entity_poly.pdbx_strand_id
1 'polypeptide(L)' 'MIQHCVRCGAPAGNVMAFAYEARLIWLEDLAGPVIPGAGYAFCQSHADRLTPPVGWTLLDRRGPARPLFASLEVA' A
#
# COMPACT_ATOMS: atom_id res chain seq x y z
N MET A 1 0.22 16.01 -8.73
CA MET A 1 0.87 15.08 -9.68
C MET A 1 0.40 13.67 -9.36
N ILE A 2 -0.23 12.98 -10.31
CA ILE A 2 -0.71 11.60 -10.10
C ILE A 2 0.50 10.66 -10.10
N GLN A 3 0.59 9.79 -9.10
CA GLN A 3 1.60 8.73 -9.08
C GLN A 3 1.07 7.53 -9.88
N HIS A 4 1.98 6.84 -10.55
CA HIS A 4 1.65 5.67 -11.37
C HIS A 4 2.23 4.41 -10.75
N CYS A 5 1.45 3.34 -10.80
CA CYS A 5 1.86 2.03 -10.34
C CYS A 5 3.10 1.58 -11.10
N VAL A 6 4.16 1.22 -10.38
CA VAL A 6 5.44 0.80 -10.98
C VAL A 6 5.31 -0.49 -11.80
N ARG A 7 4.22 -1.26 -11.62
CA ARG A 7 4.02 -2.57 -12.26
C ARG A 7 3.17 -2.52 -13.53
N CYS A 8 2.22 -1.58 -13.62
CA CYS A 8 1.27 -1.53 -14.74
C CYS A 8 0.92 -0.12 -15.24
N GLY A 9 1.46 0.94 -14.64
CA GLY A 9 1.19 2.33 -15.04
C GLY A 9 -0.20 2.87 -14.65
N ALA A 10 -1.09 2.05 -14.10
CA ALA A 10 -2.37 2.52 -13.56
C ALA A 10 -2.18 3.53 -12.42
N PRO A 11 -3.15 4.42 -12.14
CA PRO A 11 -3.06 5.33 -11.00
C PRO A 11 -2.76 4.59 -9.69
N ALA A 12 -1.74 5.05 -8.97
CA ALA A 12 -1.37 4.50 -7.69
C ALA A 12 -2.18 5.14 -6.55
N GLY A 13 -2.52 4.31 -5.56
CA GLY A 13 -3.18 4.73 -4.33
C GLY A 13 -2.44 4.29 -3.07
N ASN A 14 -1.39 3.49 -3.22
CA ASN A 14 -0.58 2.98 -2.11
C ASN A 14 0.90 3.20 -2.40
N VAL A 15 1.70 3.24 -1.36
CA VAL A 15 3.16 3.23 -1.42
C VAL A 15 3.70 2.08 -0.59
N MET A 16 4.73 1.44 -1.13
CA MET A 16 5.48 0.38 -0.46
C MET A 16 6.91 0.82 -0.23
N ALA A 17 7.43 0.57 0.98
CA ALA A 17 8.80 0.90 1.36
C ALA A 17 9.48 -0.28 2.07
N PHE A 18 10.79 -0.40 1.88
CA PHE A 18 11.59 -1.41 2.57
C PHE A 18 12.21 -0.82 3.84
N ALA A 19 11.97 -1.46 4.98
CA ALA A 19 12.70 -1.24 6.22
C ALA A 19 13.69 -2.39 6.42
N TYR A 20 14.87 -2.24 5.79
CA TYR A 20 15.89 -3.29 5.69
C TYR A 20 16.37 -3.81 7.04
N GLU A 21 16.61 -2.92 8.01
CA GLU A 21 17.05 -3.27 9.36
C GLU A 21 16.11 -4.28 10.04
N ALA A 22 14.80 -4.09 9.87
CA ALA A 22 13.77 -4.92 10.48
C ALA A 22 13.31 -6.07 9.57
N ARG A 23 13.81 -6.16 8.33
CA ARG A 23 13.29 -7.06 7.28
C ARG A 23 11.78 -6.91 7.11
N LEU A 24 11.32 -5.66 7.12
CA LEU A 24 9.91 -5.31 6.94
C LEU A 24 9.66 -4.62 5.61
N ILE A 25 8.48 -4.89 5.06
CA ILE A 25 7.89 -4.08 4.00
C ILE A 25 6.73 -3.33 4.62
N TRP A 26 6.74 -2.00 4.52
CA TRP A 26 5.59 -1.18 4.85
C TRP A 26 4.74 -0.99 3.62
N LEU A 27 3.42 -1.16 3.78
CA LEU A 27 2.43 -0.83 2.78
C LEU A 27 1.48 0.20 3.38
N GLU A 28 1.42 1.38 2.80
CA GLU A 28 0.69 2.53 3.32
C GLU A 28 -0.15 3.19 2.22
N ASP A 29 -1.19 3.93 2.60
CA ASP A 29 -1.92 4.77 1.66
C ASP A 29 -1.01 5.87 1.12
N LEU A 30 -1.17 6.19 -0.16
CA LEU A 30 -0.40 7.23 -0.81
C LEU A 30 -0.94 8.61 -0.39
N ALA A 31 -0.30 9.24 0.59
CA ALA A 31 -0.65 10.57 1.07
C ALA A 31 0.00 11.72 0.28
N GLY A 32 0.98 11.43 -0.59
CA GLY A 32 1.72 12.45 -1.34
C GLY A 32 2.63 11.85 -2.42
N PRO A 33 3.44 12.68 -3.10
CA PRO A 33 4.41 12.20 -4.08
C PRO A 33 5.40 11.20 -3.44
N VAL A 34 5.72 10.12 -4.16
CA VAL A 34 6.72 9.17 -3.68
C VAL A 34 8.10 9.79 -3.85
N ILE A 35 8.89 9.81 -2.77
CA ILE A 35 10.29 10.25 -2.82
C ILE A 35 11.10 9.18 -3.56
N PRO A 36 11.80 9.53 -4.65
CA PRO A 36 12.64 8.58 -5.38
C PRO A 36 13.63 7.87 -4.44
N GLY A 37 13.64 6.53 -4.48
CA GLY A 37 14.49 5.69 -3.63
C GLY A 37 13.95 5.39 -2.24
N ALA A 38 12.91 6.09 -1.77
CA ALA A 38 12.30 5.82 -0.47
C ALA A 38 11.12 4.83 -0.55
N GLY A 39 10.50 4.67 -1.72
CA GLY A 39 9.39 3.75 -1.90
C GLY A 39 8.95 3.58 -3.34
N TYR A 40 7.91 2.75 -3.51
CA TYR A 40 7.36 2.35 -4.80
C TYR A 40 5.84 2.53 -4.79
N ALA A 41 5.31 3.23 -5.78
CA ALA A 41 3.88 3.47 -5.90
C ALA A 41 3.16 2.24 -6.50
N PHE A 42 2.03 1.86 -5.91
CA PHE A 42 1.20 0.73 -6.34
C PHE A 42 -0.27 1.12 -6.48
N CYS A 43 -0.95 0.55 -7.47
CA CYS A 43 -2.41 0.56 -7.52
C CYS A 43 -2.98 -0.45 -6.50
N GLN A 44 -4.26 -0.31 -6.14
CA GLN A 44 -4.91 -1.20 -5.15
C GLN A 44 -4.73 -2.68 -5.49
N SER A 45 -5.05 -3.09 -6.73
CA SER A 45 -4.92 -4.49 -7.18
C SER A 45 -3.52 -5.09 -7.00
N HIS A 46 -2.46 -4.31 -7.25
CA HIS A 46 -1.09 -4.80 -7.06
C HIS A 46 -0.61 -4.72 -5.61
N ALA A 47 -1.14 -3.77 -4.83
CA ALA A 47 -0.89 -3.71 -3.40
C ALA A 47 -1.53 -4.90 -2.66
N ASP A 48 -2.75 -5.30 -3.04
CA ASP A 48 -3.47 -6.44 -2.43
C ASP A 48 -2.81 -7.79 -2.72
N ARG A 49 -2.05 -7.88 -3.81
CA ARG A 49 -1.31 -9.08 -4.23
C ARG A 49 0.17 -9.02 -3.87
N LEU A 50 0.58 -8.01 -3.09
CA LEU A 50 1.96 -7.83 -2.71
C LEU A 50 2.37 -8.94 -1.73
N THR A 51 3.34 -9.75 -2.12
CA THR A 51 3.93 -10.77 -1.25
C THR A 51 5.34 -10.33 -0.84
N PRO A 52 5.69 -10.37 0.45
CA PRO A 52 7.05 -10.05 0.89
C PRO A 52 8.06 -11.13 0.43
N PRO A 53 9.34 -10.77 0.26
CA PRO A 53 10.40 -11.75 0.07
C PRO A 53 10.50 -12.76 1.22
N VAL A 54 11.15 -13.89 0.97
CA VAL A 54 11.34 -14.94 1.99
C VAL A 54 12.09 -14.37 3.20
N GLY A 55 11.56 -14.61 4.40
CA GLY A 55 12.13 -14.12 5.66
C GLY A 55 11.84 -12.64 5.95
N TRP A 56 10.99 -11.99 5.16
CA TRP A 56 10.49 -10.64 5.40
C TRP A 56 9.04 -10.69 5.86
N THR A 57 8.63 -9.64 6.56
CA THR A 57 7.24 -9.45 7.00
C THR A 57 6.63 -8.24 6.30
N LEU A 58 5.43 -8.41 5.75
CA LEU A 58 4.63 -7.31 5.22
C LEU A 58 3.79 -6.73 6.36
N LEU A 59 4.02 -5.47 6.68
CA LEU A 59 3.21 -4.71 7.62
C LEU A 59 2.29 -3.78 6.83
N ASP A 60 1.05 -4.21 6.67
CA ASP A 60 0.00 -3.43 6.03
C ASP A 60 -0.55 -2.39 7.03
N ARG A 61 -0.34 -1.12 6.70
CA ARG A 61 -0.68 0.07 7.48
C ARG A 61 -1.67 0.95 6.73
N ARG A 62 -2.27 0.44 5.66
CA ARG A 62 -3.37 1.12 4.96
C ARG A 62 -4.54 1.31 5.93
N GLY A 63 -5.28 2.40 5.74
CA GLY A 63 -6.48 2.68 6.50
C GLY A 63 -7.51 1.56 6.33
N PRO A 64 -8.46 1.43 7.28
CA PRO A 64 -9.50 0.42 7.19
C PRO A 64 -10.20 0.55 5.83
N ALA A 65 -10.26 -0.55 5.09
CA ALA A 65 -11.05 -0.62 3.87
C ALA A 65 -12.45 -0.11 4.22
N ARG A 66 -12.85 1.01 3.62
CA ARG A 66 -14.13 1.64 3.93
C ARG A 66 -15.20 0.57 3.76
N PRO A 67 -15.96 0.23 4.82
CA PRO A 67 -16.96 -0.83 4.69
C PRO A 67 -17.97 -0.40 3.62
N LEU A 68 -18.22 -1.29 2.67
CA LEU A 68 -19.16 -1.03 1.57
C LEU A 68 -20.60 -0.87 2.07
N PHE A 69 -20.86 -1.32 3.29
CA PHE A 69 -22.14 -1.23 3.97
C PHE A 69 -21.87 -0.70 5.38
N ALA A 70 -22.54 0.39 5.75
CA ALA A 70 -22.65 0.76 7.14
C ALA A 70 -23.66 -0.19 7.79
N SER A 71 -23.27 -0.92 8.84
CA SER A 71 -24.27 -1.55 9.71
C SER A 71 -25.11 -0.45 10.32
N LEU A 72 -26.37 -0.32 9.90
CA LEU A 72 -27.35 0.41 10.69
C LEU A 72 -27.71 -0.47 11.88
N GLU A 73 -27.25 -0.08 13.06
CA GLU A 73 -27.77 -0.64 14.31
C GLU A 73 -29.23 -0.15 14.45
N VAL A 74 -30.19 -1.06 14.32
CA VAL A 74 -31.61 -0.79 14.58
C VAL A 74 -31.84 -1.01 16.07
N ALA A 75 -32.14 0.08 16.78
CA ALA A 75 -32.53 0.08 18.18
C ALA A 75 -34.01 -0.32 18.37
#